data_AF-A0A2R7UEZ2-F1
#
_entry.id   AF-A0A2R7UEZ2-F1
#
_cell.length_a   1.000
_cell.length_b   1.000
_cell.length_c   1.000
_cell.angle_alpha   90.00
_cell.angle_beta   90.00
_cell.angle_gamma   90.00
#
_symmetry.space_group_name_H-M   'P 1'
#
loop_
_entity.id
_entity.type
_entity.pdbx_description
1 polymer ?
#
loop_
_entity_poly.entity_id
_entity_poly.type
_entity_poly.pdbx_seq_one_letter_code
_entity_poly.pdbx_strand_id
1 'polypeptide(L)'
;IGAGRVGLRLCPGNPYNDIDDHEPAITCAALCAAVAPLNLAYLHVMRSPVPGLDAFAVARSSSPLALILNDGFDGDSAQAALAAGEGAAVSFGRHFIGNPDLVERLRHGRPLAGFDRKTLYTPGARGYSDYPSWQARAEVAQ
;
A
#
# COMPACT_ATOMS: atom_id res chain seq x y z
N ILE A 1 -10.96 18.25 11.32
CA ILE A 1 -9.89 17.23 11.12
C ILE A 1 -8.58 18.00 10.99
N GLY A 2 -7.47 17.53 11.58
CA GLY A 2 -6.19 18.27 11.66
C GLY A 2 -4.98 17.34 11.86
N ALA A 3 -3.86 17.89 12.33
CA ALA A 3 -2.61 17.16 12.60
C ALA A 3 -2.83 15.82 13.34
N GLY A 4 -2.04 14.81 12.99
CA GLY A 4 -2.17 13.44 13.50
C GLY A 4 -3.40 12.66 13.01
N ARG A 5 -4.27 13.25 12.18
CA ARG A 5 -5.46 12.60 11.60
C ARG A 5 -5.60 12.78 10.08
N VAL A 6 -4.59 13.36 9.43
CA VAL A 6 -4.51 13.52 7.97
C VAL A 6 -3.26 12.79 7.49
N GLY A 7 -3.38 11.95 6.47
CA GLY A 7 -2.25 11.34 5.78
C GLY A 7 -2.08 11.90 4.37
N LEU A 8 -0.88 11.77 3.80
CA LEU A 8 -0.58 12.16 2.41
C LEU A 8 -0.07 10.96 1.63
N ARG A 9 -0.67 10.68 0.47
CA ARG A 9 -0.25 9.58 -0.41
C ARG A 9 0.51 10.10 -1.62
N LEU A 10 1.65 9.49 -1.93
CA LEU A 10 2.57 9.89 -3.00
C LEU A 10 2.91 8.70 -3.89
N CYS A 11 3.13 8.95 -5.19
CA CYS A 11 3.62 7.96 -6.15
C CYS A 11 4.79 8.50 -6.99
N PRO A 12 5.99 8.69 -6.38
CA PRO A 12 7.14 9.26 -7.06
C PRO A 12 7.49 8.50 -8.35
N GLY A 13 7.61 9.23 -9.46
CA GLY A 13 7.99 8.68 -10.77
C GLY A 13 6.92 7.79 -11.43
N ASN A 14 5.69 7.75 -10.93
CA ASN A 14 4.61 7.00 -11.57
C ASN A 14 3.97 7.82 -12.71
N PRO A 15 4.07 7.37 -13.99
CA PRO A 15 3.55 8.11 -15.13
C PRO A 15 2.05 7.91 -15.38
N TYR A 16 1.35 7.17 -14.50
CA TYR A 16 -0.07 6.88 -14.67
C TYR A 16 -0.89 8.17 -14.80
N ASN A 17 -1.85 8.18 -15.73
CA ASN A 17 -2.63 9.35 -16.10
C ASN A 17 -1.80 10.52 -16.67
N ASP A 18 -0.78 10.21 -17.49
CA ASP A 18 -0.02 11.20 -18.26
C ASP A 18 0.76 12.19 -17.39
N ILE A 19 1.23 11.70 -16.23
CA ILE A 19 2.11 12.47 -15.34
C ILE A 19 3.53 12.39 -15.87
N ASP A 20 4.19 13.55 -15.98
CA ASP A 20 5.62 13.65 -16.30
C ASP A 20 6.34 14.43 -15.20
N ASP A 21 7.37 13.81 -14.63
CA ASP A 21 8.27 14.40 -13.63
C ASP A 21 9.67 13.92 -13.97
N HIS A 22 10.53 14.85 -14.40
CA HIS A 22 11.89 14.54 -14.82
C HIS A 22 12.83 14.26 -13.64
N GLU A 23 12.51 14.75 -12.43
CA GLU A 23 13.38 14.64 -11.26
C GLU A 23 12.62 14.08 -10.03
N PRO A 24 12.01 12.88 -10.14
CA PRO A 24 11.04 12.38 -9.15
C PRO A 24 11.62 12.17 -7.75
N ALA A 25 12.93 11.93 -7.63
CA ALA A 25 13.61 11.87 -6.35
C ALA A 25 13.65 13.24 -5.66
N ILE A 26 13.98 14.30 -6.41
CA ILE A 26 14.07 15.67 -5.89
C ILE A 26 12.67 16.17 -5.52
N THR A 27 11.70 15.98 -6.41
CA THR A 27 10.30 16.36 -6.17
C THR A 27 9.73 15.67 -4.92
N CYS A 28 9.95 14.36 -4.78
CA CYS A 28 9.51 13.61 -3.59
C CYS A 28 10.17 14.12 -2.31
N ALA A 29 11.49 14.31 -2.31
CA ALA A 29 12.22 14.81 -1.15
C ALA A 29 11.73 16.20 -0.72
N ALA A 30 11.58 17.12 -1.68
CA ALA A 30 11.11 18.48 -1.43
C ALA A 30 9.70 18.48 -0.82
N LEU A 31 8.78 17.68 -1.36
CA LEU A 31 7.42 17.58 -0.84
C LEU A 31 7.38 16.97 0.57
N CYS A 32 8.14 15.89 0.81
CA CYS A 32 8.24 15.26 2.12
C CYS A 32 8.77 16.23 3.19
N ALA A 33 9.79 17.01 2.86
CA ALA A 33 10.35 18.04 3.74
C ALA A 33 9.35 19.17 3.99
N ALA A 34 8.65 19.64 2.95
CA ALA A 34 7.68 20.72 3.05
C ALA A 34 6.48 20.38 3.96
N VAL A 35 6.05 19.12 3.97
CA VAL A 35 4.91 18.67 4.79
C VAL A 35 5.31 18.21 6.20
N ALA A 36 6.60 18.02 6.49
CA ALA A 36 7.06 17.57 7.80
C ALA A 36 6.59 18.47 8.96
N PRO A 37 6.61 19.82 8.87
CA PRO A 37 6.14 20.69 9.96
C PRO A 37 4.63 20.62 10.20
N LEU A 38 3.85 20.05 9.27
CA LEU A 38 2.39 19.97 9.38
C LEU A 38 1.94 18.88 10.37
N ASN A 39 2.86 18.03 10.85
CA ASN A 39 2.59 16.96 11.80
C ASN A 39 1.42 16.05 11.34
N LEU A 40 1.49 15.58 10.09
CA LEU A 40 0.55 14.62 9.53
C LEU A 40 0.60 13.29 10.30
N ALA A 41 -0.42 12.45 10.13
CA ALA A 41 -0.46 11.12 10.72
C ALA A 41 0.59 10.18 10.10
N TYR A 42 0.72 10.23 8.77
CA TYR A 42 1.66 9.39 8.00
C TYR A 42 1.87 9.93 6.59
N LEU A 43 2.96 9.49 5.97
CA LEU A 43 3.14 9.46 4.53
C LEU A 43 2.81 8.07 4.02
N HIS A 44 2.15 7.96 2.87
CA HIS A 44 1.81 6.69 2.22
C HIS A 44 2.46 6.68 0.84
N VAL A 45 3.53 5.92 0.68
CA VAL A 45 4.35 6.00 -0.54
C VAL A 45 4.19 4.71 -1.33
N MET A 46 4.01 4.86 -2.63
CA MET A 46 4.11 3.75 -3.58
C MET A 46 5.56 3.52 -3.98
N ARG A 47 5.93 2.24 -4.18
CA ARG A 47 7.19 1.88 -4.85
C ARG A 47 7.27 2.62 -6.19
N SER A 48 8.43 3.22 -6.46
CA SER A 48 8.66 3.88 -7.73
C SER A 48 8.86 2.84 -8.84
N PRO A 49 8.28 3.04 -10.04
CA PRO A 49 8.61 2.23 -11.22
C PRO A 49 9.93 2.66 -11.89
N VAL A 50 10.50 3.81 -11.50
CA VAL A 50 11.75 4.33 -12.08
C VAL A 50 12.93 3.48 -11.61
N PRO A 51 13.70 2.87 -12.53
CA PRO A 51 14.86 2.04 -12.18
C PRO A 51 15.86 2.82 -11.31
N GLY A 52 16.29 2.20 -10.21
CA GLY A 52 17.26 2.79 -9.28
C GLY A 52 16.70 3.80 -8.29
N LEU A 53 15.42 4.21 -8.41
CA LEU A 53 14.79 5.10 -7.44
C LEU A 53 14.12 4.30 -6.30
N ASP A 54 14.73 4.35 -5.12
CA ASP A 54 14.09 3.91 -3.88
C ASP A 54 13.27 5.06 -3.27
N ALA A 55 11.98 5.13 -3.65
CA ALA A 55 11.05 6.13 -3.13
C ALA A 55 10.83 6.04 -1.61
N PHE A 56 10.96 4.86 -1.01
CA PHE A 56 10.78 4.69 0.44
C PHE A 56 11.97 5.26 1.19
N ALA A 57 13.19 5.00 0.72
CA ALA A 57 14.40 5.59 1.28
C ALA A 57 14.38 7.12 1.19
N VAL A 58 13.97 7.68 0.03
CA VAL A 58 13.85 9.13 -0.15
C VAL A 58 12.84 9.74 0.84
N ALA A 59 11.65 9.15 0.98
CA ALA A 59 10.65 9.66 1.90
C ALA A 59 11.11 9.60 3.36
N ARG A 60 11.73 8.47 3.76
CA ARG A 60 12.23 8.24 5.12
C ARG A 60 13.39 9.17 5.50
N SER A 61 14.27 9.52 4.55
CA SER A 61 15.36 10.47 4.81
C SER A 61 14.89 11.93 4.81
N SER A 62 13.76 12.23 4.16
CA SER A 62 13.27 13.60 3.96
C SER A 62 12.19 14.04 4.95
N SER A 63 11.64 13.12 5.75
CA SER A 63 10.59 13.44 6.73
C SER A 63 10.62 12.50 7.94
N PRO A 64 10.35 12.99 9.16
CA PRO A 64 10.25 12.16 10.36
C PRO A 64 8.88 11.46 10.50
N LEU A 65 7.94 11.71 9.58
CA LEU A 65 6.59 11.15 9.63
C LEU A 65 6.61 9.63 9.43
N ALA A 66 5.70 8.93 10.10
CA ALA A 66 5.53 7.50 9.91
C ALA A 66 5.23 7.18 8.43
N LEU A 67 5.87 6.13 7.91
CA LEU A 67 5.76 5.75 6.50
C LEU A 67 4.93 4.48 6.34
N ILE A 68 3.90 4.54 5.49
CA ILE A 68 3.16 3.37 5.00
C ILE A 68 3.69 3.02 3.62
N LEU A 69 4.21 1.81 3.47
CA LEU A 69 4.73 1.27 2.21
C LEU A 69 3.59 0.72 1.35
N ASN A 70 3.70 0.85 0.04
CA ASN A 70 2.72 0.34 -0.91
C ASN A 70 3.35 -0.16 -2.20
N ASP A 71 2.62 -1.07 -2.84
CA ASP A 71 2.90 -1.70 -4.12
C ASP A 71 3.87 -2.89 -4.09
N GLY A 72 3.37 -4.01 -4.63
CA GLY A 72 4.10 -5.27 -4.80
C GLY A 72 4.25 -6.18 -3.58
N PHE A 73 3.77 -5.80 -2.40
CA PHE A 73 3.95 -6.60 -1.18
C PHE A 73 2.98 -7.78 -1.04
N ASP A 74 3.53 -8.90 -0.56
CA ASP A 74 2.83 -10.04 0.06
C ASP A 74 3.13 -10.09 1.57
N GLY A 75 2.73 -11.18 2.26
CA GLY A 75 2.95 -11.32 3.70
C GLY A 75 4.43 -11.33 4.11
N ASP A 76 5.23 -12.13 3.42
CA ASP A 76 6.64 -12.35 3.77
C ASP A 76 7.48 -11.11 3.46
N SER A 77 7.29 -10.52 2.28
CA SER A 77 7.98 -9.28 1.88
C SER A 77 7.56 -8.08 2.75
N ALA A 78 6.30 -8.01 3.18
CA ALA A 78 5.86 -6.99 4.12
C ALA A 78 6.53 -7.15 5.49
N GLN A 79 6.57 -8.38 6.02
CA GLN A 79 7.23 -8.65 7.29
C GLN A 79 8.73 -8.33 7.22
N ALA A 80 9.40 -8.68 6.12
CA ALA A 80 10.81 -8.38 5.90
C ALA A 80 11.07 -6.87 5.87
N ALA A 81 10.28 -6.09 5.12
CA ALA A 81 10.45 -4.65 5.02
C ALA A 81 10.23 -3.93 6.37
N LEU A 82 9.24 -4.37 7.15
CA LEU A 82 9.00 -3.84 8.50
C LEU A 82 10.14 -4.20 9.46
N ALA A 83 10.64 -5.43 9.42
CA ALA A 83 11.80 -5.87 10.22
C ALA A 83 13.07 -5.09 9.86
N ALA A 84 13.22 -4.68 8.60
CA ALA A 84 14.32 -3.83 8.12
C ALA A 84 14.12 -2.33 8.43
N GLY A 85 13.00 -1.95 9.06
CA GLY A 85 12.69 -0.56 9.40
C GLY A 85 12.41 0.33 8.19
N GLU A 86 12.04 -0.24 7.04
CA GLU A 86 11.73 0.52 5.82
C GLU A 86 10.49 1.40 5.98
N GLY A 87 9.53 0.98 6.82
CA GLY A 87 8.33 1.74 7.12
C GLY A 87 7.68 1.28 8.43
N ALA A 88 6.65 2.01 8.84
CA ALA A 88 5.85 1.72 10.03
C ALA A 88 4.69 0.76 9.75
N ALA A 89 4.21 0.69 8.50
CA ALA A 89 3.18 -0.25 8.06
C ALA A 89 3.29 -0.55 6.56
N VAL A 90 2.59 -1.59 6.12
CA VAL A 90 2.42 -1.94 4.70
C VAL A 90 0.94 -1.94 4.36
N SER A 91 0.62 -1.43 3.18
CA SER A 91 -0.75 -1.37 2.66
C SER A 91 -0.94 -2.34 1.49
N PHE A 92 -2.08 -3.03 1.48
CA PHE A 92 -2.43 -4.02 0.47
C PHE A 92 -3.68 -3.60 -0.30
N GLY A 93 -3.61 -3.58 -1.63
CA GLY A 93 -4.76 -3.33 -2.50
C GLY A 93 -5.38 -4.65 -2.98
N ARG A 94 -4.76 -5.24 -4.02
CA ARG A 94 -5.22 -6.47 -4.69
C ARG A 94 -5.53 -7.63 -3.74
N HIS A 95 -4.69 -7.86 -2.72
CA HIS A 95 -4.93 -8.92 -1.76
C HIS A 95 -6.20 -8.68 -0.94
N PHE A 96 -6.50 -7.44 -0.54
CA PHE A 96 -7.72 -7.13 0.21
C PHE A 96 -8.99 -7.29 -0.64
N ILE A 97 -8.90 -7.08 -1.97
CA ILE A 97 -10.06 -7.25 -2.87
C ILE A 97 -10.59 -8.68 -2.80
N GLY A 98 -9.73 -9.68 -2.98
CA GLY A 98 -10.14 -11.10 -2.98
C GLY A 98 -10.22 -11.74 -1.59
N ASN A 99 -9.77 -11.05 -0.54
CA ASN A 99 -9.62 -11.60 0.81
C ASN A 99 -10.13 -10.59 1.84
N PRO A 100 -11.44 -10.57 2.17
CA PRO A 100 -11.98 -9.67 3.18
C PRO A 100 -11.36 -9.89 4.56
N ASP A 101 -10.86 -11.10 4.82
CA ASP A 101 -10.17 -11.54 6.03
C ASP A 101 -8.64 -11.60 5.88
N LEU A 102 -8.04 -10.79 4.98
CA LEU A 102 -6.61 -10.81 4.66
C LEU A 102 -5.71 -10.84 5.91
N VAL A 103 -6.00 -10.01 6.92
CA VAL A 103 -5.21 -9.92 8.15
C VAL A 103 -5.15 -11.26 8.88
N GLU A 104 -6.28 -11.95 9.03
CA GLU A 104 -6.34 -13.26 9.68
C GLU A 104 -5.64 -14.32 8.84
N ARG A 105 -5.71 -14.22 7.52
CA ARG A 105 -4.98 -15.14 6.63
C ARG A 105 -3.48 -14.99 6.79
N LEU A 106 -2.97 -13.77 6.75
CA LEU A 106 -1.54 -13.50 6.94
C LEU A 106 -1.08 -13.95 8.34
N ARG A 107 -1.85 -13.62 9.39
CA ARG A 107 -1.51 -14.00 10.78
C ARG A 107 -1.39 -15.52 10.97
N HIS A 108 -2.23 -16.29 10.30
CA HIS A 108 -2.30 -17.74 10.45
C HIS A 108 -1.67 -18.52 9.29
N GLY A 109 -0.94 -17.85 8.39
CA GLY A 109 -0.32 -18.49 7.22
C GLY A 109 -1.33 -19.18 6.28
N ARG A 110 -2.56 -18.66 6.18
CA ARG A 110 -3.62 -19.25 5.35
C ARG A 110 -3.46 -18.83 3.88
N PRO A 111 -3.82 -19.70 2.92
CA PRO A 111 -3.79 -19.37 1.50
C PRO A 111 -4.62 -18.13 1.14
N LEU A 112 -4.03 -17.27 0.32
CA LEU A 112 -4.72 -16.11 -0.24
C LEU A 112 -5.49 -16.51 -1.51
N ALA A 113 -6.72 -16.03 -1.62
CA ALA A 113 -7.50 -16.12 -2.85
C ALA A 113 -7.03 -15.07 -3.86
N GLY A 114 -7.11 -15.43 -5.15
CA GLY A 114 -7.04 -14.45 -6.24
C GLY A 114 -8.31 -13.59 -6.31
N PHE A 115 -8.25 -12.52 -7.09
CA PHE A 115 -9.40 -11.68 -7.41
C PHE A 115 -9.64 -11.67 -8.92
N ASP A 116 -10.88 -11.43 -9.34
CA ASP A 116 -11.21 -11.26 -10.76
C ASP A 116 -10.97 -9.80 -11.19
N ARG A 117 -10.08 -9.61 -12.18
CA ARG A 117 -9.77 -8.29 -12.73
C ARG A 117 -10.93 -7.69 -13.52
N LYS A 118 -11.82 -8.53 -14.08
CA LYS A 118 -12.95 -8.11 -14.91
C LYS A 118 -14.07 -7.44 -14.09
N THR A 119 -14.06 -7.62 -12.77
CA THR A 119 -15.09 -7.11 -11.87
C THR A 119 -14.66 -5.91 -11.04
N LEU A 120 -13.40 -5.45 -11.16
CA LEU A 120 -12.86 -4.32 -10.39
C LEU A 120 -13.69 -3.04 -10.51
N TYR A 121 -14.21 -2.76 -11.70
CA TYR A 121 -15.00 -1.57 -12.01
C TYR A 121 -16.30 -1.98 -12.68
N THR A 122 -17.14 -2.69 -11.93
CA THR A 122 -18.48 -3.12 -12.38
C THR A 122 -19.52 -2.90 -11.29
N PRO A 123 -20.81 -2.71 -11.63
CA PRO A 123 -21.86 -2.59 -10.64
C PRO A 123 -22.21 -3.95 -10.01
N GLY A 124 -22.76 -3.91 -8.79
CA GLY A 124 -23.30 -5.07 -8.09
C GLY A 124 -22.30 -5.78 -7.17
N ALA A 125 -22.75 -6.89 -6.56
CA ALA A 125 -21.99 -7.60 -5.52
C ALA A 125 -20.82 -8.44 -6.07
N ARG A 126 -20.91 -8.87 -7.33
CA ARG A 126 -19.98 -9.83 -7.94
C ARG A 126 -18.57 -9.26 -8.05
N GLY A 127 -17.61 -9.90 -7.39
CA GLY A 127 -16.22 -9.45 -7.30
C GLY A 127 -16.02 -8.21 -6.42
N TYR A 128 -16.96 -7.92 -5.52
CA TYR A 128 -16.90 -6.80 -4.58
C TYR A 128 -17.16 -7.26 -3.15
N SER A 129 -18.37 -7.74 -2.86
CA SER A 129 -18.80 -8.16 -1.52
C SER A 129 -19.12 -9.64 -1.41
N ASP A 130 -18.91 -10.42 -2.47
CA ASP A 130 -19.19 -11.85 -2.56
C ASP A 130 -17.94 -12.74 -2.40
N TYR A 131 -16.75 -12.15 -2.18
CA TYR A 131 -15.57 -12.94 -1.84
C TYR A 131 -15.74 -13.58 -0.45
N PRO A 132 -15.62 -14.92 -0.34
CA PRO A 132 -15.81 -15.59 0.94
C PRO A 132 -14.57 -15.45 1.85
N SER A 133 -14.82 -15.38 3.15
CA SER A 133 -13.77 -15.54 4.16
C SER A 133 -13.21 -16.96 4.11
N TRP A 134 -12.02 -17.17 4.69
CA TRP A 134 -11.41 -18.50 4.76
C TRP A 134 -12.30 -19.51 5.50
N GLN A 135 -12.93 -19.10 6.61
CA GLN A 135 -13.81 -19.97 7.39
C GLN A 135 -15.03 -20.41 6.58
N ALA A 136 -15.72 -19.48 5.91
CA ALA A 136 -16.86 -19.80 5.07
C ALA A 136 -16.50 -20.75 3.91
N ARG A 137 -15.29 -20.62 3.33
CA ARG A 137 -14.82 -21.56 2.32
C ARG A 137 -14.58 -22.97 2.87
N ALA A 138 -14.05 -23.08 4.08
CA ALA A 138 -13.76 -24.37 4.71
C ALA A 138 -15.04 -25.14 5.08
N GLU A 139 -16.12 -24.42 5.37
CA GLU A 139 -17.45 -25.01 5.66
C GLU A 139 -18.14 -25.54 4.40
N VAL A 140 -18.01 -24.85 3.25
CA VAL A 140 -18.59 -25.30 1.97
C VAL A 140 -17.85 -26.49 1.36
N ALA A 141 -16.59 -26.71 1.74
CA ALA A 141 -15.77 -27.81 1.24
C ALA A 141 -15.93 -29.13 2.02
N GLN A 142 -16.78 -29.15 3.05
CA GLN A 142 -17.15 -30.34 3.85
C GLN A 142 -18.51 -30.86 3.42
#